data_AF-A0A090KTG9-F1
#
_entry.id   AF-A0A090KTG9-F1
#
_cell.length_a   1.000
_cell.length_b   1.000
_cell.length_c   1.000
_cell.angle_alpha   90.00
_cell.angle_beta   90.00
_cell.angle_gamma   90.00
#
_symmetry.space_group_name_H-M   'P 1'
#
loop_
_entity.id
_entity.type
_entity.pdbx_description
1 polymer ?
#
loop_
_entity_poly.entity_id
_entity_poly.type
_entity_poly.pdbx_seq_one_letter_code
_entity_poly.pdbx_strand_id
1 'polypeptide(L)'
;MGIQEILMSDNTIEVDSYKNIYANDKFEQKKKQKNNYKQPFSSLSLTFDNIPITFNNIFPPNILKYYTKGKIILIGTGHFLEQSKNDVREVINSTIPDGIFVELCRSRIGILNINEKIVFENTLNPLELIYNSIKQEGLTRGLVSAILISYSNELMKKSNCCPGGEFRIAFNESKKIKNSIFGFCDRNIEITLNRLCTNLTFIEKLRLLKNYLLFNINNDMEEKLFDNSSLYHNLSDFTSLLWKNFPTFKKIMVDERDQYMATILLQKYNEIFEEKAKIALDKKKNMEVVKIVAVVGYGHIFGIKKYFGKEYDIDNLNSIYIKNNKTTKSLHIAILISIIGGVILSGYYILNK
;
A
#
# COMPACT_ATOMS: atom_id res chain seq x y z
N MET A 1 -14.23 17.31 -8.81
CA MET A 1 -14.03 16.55 -7.56
C MET A 1 -12.76 15.76 -7.67
N GLY A 2 -11.79 16.01 -6.79
CA GLY A 2 -10.52 15.29 -6.82
C GLY A 2 -10.68 13.82 -6.39
N ILE A 3 -9.75 12.96 -6.80
CA ILE A 3 -9.64 11.57 -6.32
C ILE A 3 -9.73 11.52 -4.78
N GLN A 4 -9.19 12.53 -4.09
CA GLN A 4 -9.22 12.66 -2.63
C GLN A 4 -10.63 12.96 -2.07
N GLU A 5 -11.50 13.71 -2.78
CA GLU A 5 -12.89 13.96 -2.35
C GLU A 5 -13.79 12.73 -2.57
N ILE A 6 -13.53 11.94 -3.62
CA ILE A 6 -14.21 10.65 -3.83
C ILE A 6 -13.82 9.65 -2.73
N LEU A 7 -12.57 9.69 -2.28
CA LEU A 7 -12.03 8.84 -1.21
C LEU A 7 -12.57 9.18 0.19
N MET A 8 -13.09 10.39 0.42
CA MET A 8 -13.60 10.86 1.72
C MET A 8 -15.14 10.77 1.85
N SER A 9 -15.84 10.16 0.89
CA SER A 9 -17.26 9.87 1.06
C SER A 9 -17.45 8.77 2.11
N ASP A 10 -18.14 9.11 3.20
CA ASP A 10 -18.52 8.23 4.31
C ASP A 10 -19.47 7.12 3.85
N ASN A 11 -18.95 6.13 3.13
CA ASN A 11 -19.58 4.81 3.04
C ASN A 11 -18.90 3.93 4.09
N THR A 12 -19.54 3.80 5.24
CA THR A 12 -19.17 2.88 6.31
C THR A 12 -19.27 1.44 5.81
N ILE A 13 -18.23 0.95 5.12
CA ILE A 13 -18.08 -0.49 4.94
C ILE A 13 -17.64 -1.03 6.30
N GLU A 14 -18.60 -1.52 7.08
CA GLU A 14 -18.31 -2.41 8.20
C GLU A 14 -17.75 -3.72 7.64
N VAL A 15 -16.42 -3.77 7.54
CA VAL A 15 -15.70 -5.02 7.39
C VAL A 15 -15.69 -5.66 8.78
N ASP A 16 -16.73 -6.44 9.09
CA ASP A 16 -16.78 -7.23 10.32
C ASP A 16 -15.60 -8.21 10.33
N SER A 17 -14.82 -8.19 11.41
CA SER A 17 -13.57 -8.94 11.53
C SER A 17 -13.76 -10.45 11.64
N TYR A 18 -15.00 -10.92 11.83
CA TYR A 18 -15.27 -12.30 12.23
C TYR A 18 -15.94 -13.18 11.17
N LYS A 19 -16.32 -12.65 9.99
CA LYS A 19 -16.75 -13.40 8.80
C LYS A 19 -17.12 -12.46 7.66
N ASN A 20 -16.90 -12.90 6.42
CA ASN A 20 -17.51 -12.25 5.26
C ASN A 20 -19.01 -12.60 5.17
N ILE A 21 -19.86 -11.75 5.77
CA ILE A 21 -21.33 -11.92 5.81
C ILE A 21 -21.94 -11.80 4.39
N TYR A 22 -21.22 -11.16 3.46
CA TYR A 22 -21.63 -11.01 2.06
C TYR A 22 -21.39 -12.26 1.20
N ALA A 23 -20.96 -13.38 1.80
CA ALA A 23 -20.72 -14.62 1.09
C ALA A 23 -22.01 -15.17 0.47
N ASN A 24 -22.04 -15.30 -0.85
CA ASN A 24 -23.24 -15.73 -1.55
C ASN A 24 -23.58 -17.20 -1.23
N ASP A 25 -24.79 -17.47 -0.73
CA ASP A 25 -25.13 -18.78 -0.16
C ASP A 25 -25.09 -19.94 -1.16
N LYS A 26 -25.33 -19.64 -2.44
CA LYS A 26 -25.28 -20.58 -3.55
C LYS A 26 -23.85 -20.96 -3.98
N PHE A 27 -22.83 -20.27 -3.48
CA PHE A 27 -21.43 -20.53 -3.82
C PHE A 27 -20.85 -21.60 -2.88
N GLU A 28 -21.37 -22.83 -2.96
CA GLU A 28 -20.62 -23.99 -2.49
C GLU A 28 -19.54 -24.34 -3.53
N GLN A 29 -18.44 -23.58 -3.55
CA GLN A 29 -17.23 -24.16 -4.10
C GLN A 29 -16.82 -25.29 -3.17
N LYS A 30 -17.19 -26.53 -3.52
CA LYS A 30 -16.47 -27.72 -3.04
C LYS A 30 -15.00 -27.39 -3.24
N LYS A 31 -14.19 -27.43 -2.18
CA LYS A 31 -12.73 -27.27 -2.19
C LYS A 31 -12.09 -28.34 -3.08
N LYS A 32 -12.30 -28.26 -4.39
CA LYS A 32 -11.56 -29.00 -5.40
C LYS A 32 -10.41 -28.08 -5.77
N GLN A 33 -9.26 -28.30 -5.13
CA GLN A 33 -8.00 -27.78 -5.63
C GLN A 33 -7.92 -28.10 -7.12
N LYS A 34 -7.77 -27.06 -7.96
CA LYS A 34 -7.37 -27.28 -9.35
C LYS A 34 -5.95 -27.86 -9.31
N ASN A 35 -5.82 -29.16 -9.55
CA ASN A 35 -4.54 -29.88 -9.47
C ASN A 35 -3.47 -29.36 -10.45
N ASN A 36 -3.83 -28.50 -11.42
CA ASN A 36 -2.91 -27.91 -12.41
C ASN A 36 -2.67 -26.40 -12.21
N TYR A 37 -3.02 -25.82 -11.07
CA TYR A 37 -2.75 -24.41 -10.82
C TYR A 37 -1.24 -24.15 -10.68
N LYS A 38 -0.66 -23.38 -11.60
CA LYS A 38 0.72 -22.92 -11.53
C LYS A 38 0.73 -21.54 -10.89
N GLN A 39 1.42 -21.43 -9.76
CA GLN A 39 1.54 -20.17 -9.03
C GLN A 39 2.19 -19.10 -9.95
N PRO A 40 1.61 -17.89 -10.08
CA PRO A 40 2.15 -16.86 -10.97
C PRO A 40 3.50 -16.38 -10.46
N PHE A 41 4.37 -15.98 -11.39
CA PHE A 41 5.74 -15.50 -11.10
C PHE A 41 5.74 -14.31 -10.14
N SER A 42 4.68 -13.51 -10.17
CA SER A 42 4.44 -12.36 -9.31
C SER A 42 4.17 -12.73 -7.85
N SER A 43 4.05 -14.00 -7.48
CA SER A 43 3.63 -14.42 -6.14
C SER A 43 4.67 -15.23 -5.38
N LEU A 44 4.64 -15.09 -4.05
CA LEU A 44 5.59 -15.70 -3.12
C LEU A 44 4.84 -16.29 -1.92
N SER A 45 5.15 -17.52 -1.54
CA SER A 45 4.64 -18.11 -0.31
C SER A 45 5.63 -17.90 0.84
N LEU A 46 5.12 -17.42 1.98
CA LEU A 46 5.81 -17.39 3.27
C LEU A 46 5.41 -18.65 4.06
N THR A 47 6.40 -19.37 4.58
CA THR A 47 6.21 -20.55 5.45
C THR A 47 6.64 -20.21 6.88
N PHE A 48 6.14 -20.99 7.84
CA PHE A 48 6.26 -20.70 9.26
C PHE A 48 7.28 -21.62 9.98
N ASP A 49 8.12 -22.31 9.22
CA ASP A 49 9.03 -23.34 9.77
C ASP A 49 9.99 -22.77 10.83
N ASN A 50 10.35 -21.49 10.71
CA ASN A 50 11.33 -20.80 11.57
C ASN A 50 10.76 -19.54 12.26
N ILE A 51 9.43 -19.39 12.33
CA ILE A 51 8.80 -18.20 12.90
C ILE A 51 8.40 -18.47 14.35
N PRO A 52 8.80 -17.62 15.31
CA PRO A 52 8.40 -17.77 16.69
C PRO A 52 6.87 -17.84 16.84
N ILE A 53 6.39 -18.82 17.59
CA ILE A 53 4.98 -18.95 17.92
C ILE A 53 4.65 -17.94 19.03
N THR A 54 3.89 -16.91 18.69
CA THR A 54 3.47 -15.86 19.62
C THR A 54 1.96 -15.94 19.82
N PHE A 55 1.52 -16.79 20.76
CA PHE A 55 0.11 -16.91 21.16
C PHE A 55 -0.06 -16.53 22.62
N ASN A 56 -1.20 -15.94 22.94
CA ASN A 56 -1.59 -15.71 24.34
C ASN A 56 -1.96 -17.03 25.04
N ASN A 57 -2.41 -18.04 24.29
CA ASN A 57 -2.76 -19.37 24.79
C ASN A 57 -1.97 -20.44 24.04
N ILE A 58 -1.13 -21.20 24.74
CA ILE A 58 -0.36 -22.29 24.14
C ILE A 58 -1.30 -23.47 23.82
N PHE A 59 -1.47 -23.77 22.53
CA PHE A 59 -2.26 -24.91 22.06
C PHE A 59 -1.49 -26.24 22.19
N PRO A 60 -2.19 -27.39 22.28
CA PRO A 60 -1.51 -28.69 22.35
C PRO A 60 -0.77 -29.03 21.04
N PRO A 61 0.26 -29.92 21.08
CA PRO A 61 1.14 -30.20 19.93
C PRO A 61 0.40 -30.70 18.68
N ASN A 62 -0.70 -31.44 18.87
CA ASN A 62 -1.54 -31.92 17.78
C ASN A 62 -2.24 -30.80 17.00
N ILE A 63 -2.44 -29.62 17.60
CA ILE A 63 -2.93 -28.40 16.95
C ILE A 63 -1.77 -27.57 16.41
N LEU A 64 -0.68 -27.41 17.16
CA LEU A 64 0.48 -26.61 16.74
C LEU A 64 1.11 -27.11 15.43
N LYS A 65 1.02 -28.41 15.10
CA LYS A 65 1.48 -28.94 13.81
C LYS A 65 0.79 -28.29 12.58
N TYR A 66 -0.39 -27.69 12.75
CA TYR A 66 -1.10 -27.00 11.67
C TYR A 66 -0.62 -25.56 11.47
N TYR A 67 0.06 -24.98 12.47
CA TYR A 67 0.64 -23.64 12.41
C TYR A 67 1.79 -23.61 11.42
N THR A 68 2.78 -24.48 11.62
CA THR A 68 3.97 -24.54 10.77
C THR A 68 3.64 -24.92 9.33
N LYS A 69 2.59 -25.72 9.13
CA LYS A 69 2.08 -26.11 7.81
C LYS A 69 1.19 -25.07 7.12
N GLY A 70 0.83 -23.98 7.80
CA GLY A 70 0.09 -22.91 7.16
C GLY A 70 0.96 -22.08 6.23
N LYS A 71 0.33 -21.13 5.54
CA LYS A 71 1.05 -20.27 4.59
C LYS A 71 0.37 -18.92 4.40
N ILE A 72 1.20 -17.91 4.13
CA ILE A 72 0.76 -16.61 3.59
C ILE A 72 1.26 -16.52 2.16
N ILE A 73 0.37 -16.31 1.21
CA ILE A 73 0.69 -16.13 -0.21
C ILE A 73 0.65 -14.63 -0.50
N LEU A 74 1.80 -14.03 -0.75
CA LEU A 74 1.92 -12.67 -1.25
C LEU A 74 1.72 -12.67 -2.77
N ILE A 75 0.83 -11.83 -3.28
CA ILE A 75 0.64 -11.58 -4.71
C ILE A 75 1.17 -10.18 -5.00
N GLY A 76 2.23 -10.10 -5.79
CA GLY A 76 2.91 -8.86 -6.15
C GLY A 76 2.28 -8.23 -7.35
N THR A 77 1.54 -7.15 -7.16
CA THR A 77 0.79 -6.48 -8.22
C THR A 77 1.53 -5.25 -8.69
N GLY A 78 1.49 -4.99 -10.00
CA GLY A 78 1.58 -3.62 -10.49
C GLY A 78 0.19 -2.99 -10.44
N HIS A 79 0.00 -1.91 -9.69
CA HIS A 79 -1.29 -1.21 -9.52
C HIS A 79 -1.91 -0.69 -10.83
N PHE A 80 -1.15 -0.76 -11.92
CA PHE A 80 -1.48 -0.26 -13.25
C PHE A 80 -1.39 -1.36 -14.33
N LEU A 81 -1.43 -2.64 -13.92
CA LEU A 81 -1.33 -3.78 -14.83
C LEU A 81 -2.60 -4.63 -14.78
N GLU A 82 -3.23 -4.85 -15.94
CA GLU A 82 -4.40 -5.74 -16.05
C GLU A 82 -4.07 -7.17 -15.65
N GLN A 83 -2.84 -7.62 -15.93
CA GLN A 83 -2.35 -8.94 -15.51
C GLN A 83 -2.44 -9.13 -13.98
N SER A 84 -2.21 -8.08 -13.18
CA SER A 84 -2.35 -8.13 -11.71
C SER A 84 -3.76 -8.57 -11.29
N LYS A 85 -4.80 -8.09 -11.99
CA LYS A 85 -6.20 -8.45 -11.69
C LYS A 85 -6.45 -9.93 -11.94
N ASN A 86 -5.87 -10.47 -13.01
CA ASN A 86 -5.99 -11.88 -13.36
C ASN A 86 -5.24 -12.78 -12.37
N ASP A 87 -3.99 -12.43 -12.04
CA ASP A 87 -3.17 -13.15 -11.05
C ASP A 87 -3.90 -13.23 -9.70
N VAL A 88 -4.43 -12.09 -9.22
CA VAL A 88 -5.20 -12.02 -7.97
C VAL A 88 -6.41 -12.95 -8.00
N ARG A 89 -7.20 -12.89 -9.08
CA ARG A 89 -8.38 -13.75 -9.24
C ARG A 89 -8.01 -15.22 -9.24
N GLU A 90 -6.94 -15.59 -9.92
CA GLU A 90 -6.53 -16.99 -10.06
C GLU A 90 -5.99 -17.57 -8.74
N VAL A 91 -5.15 -16.81 -8.04
CA VAL A 91 -4.60 -17.21 -6.72
C VAL A 91 -5.72 -17.38 -5.69
N ILE A 92 -6.66 -16.43 -5.61
CA ILE A 92 -7.76 -16.49 -4.64
C ILE A 92 -8.66 -17.70 -4.92
N ASN A 93 -9.08 -17.90 -6.18
CA ASN A 93 -9.96 -19.00 -6.56
C ASN A 93 -9.31 -20.39 -6.44
N SER A 94 -7.99 -20.50 -6.61
CA SER A 94 -7.26 -21.77 -6.45
C SER A 94 -6.92 -22.08 -5.00
N THR A 95 -6.67 -21.06 -4.18
CA THR A 95 -6.25 -21.23 -2.78
C THR A 95 -7.45 -21.42 -1.85
N ILE A 96 -8.56 -20.74 -2.12
CA ILE A 96 -9.74 -20.62 -1.25
C ILE A 96 -9.27 -20.24 0.17
N PRO A 97 -8.67 -19.04 0.34
CA PRO A 97 -8.01 -18.65 1.58
C PRO A 97 -9.01 -18.36 2.71
N ASP A 98 -8.52 -18.49 3.94
CA ASP A 98 -9.23 -18.12 5.17
C ASP A 98 -9.19 -16.61 5.42
N GLY A 99 -8.22 -15.92 4.82
CA GLY A 99 -8.13 -14.46 4.86
C GLY A 99 -7.55 -13.89 3.58
N ILE A 100 -8.10 -12.75 3.15
CA ILE A 100 -7.63 -11.95 2.02
C ILE A 100 -7.33 -10.55 2.54
N PHE A 101 -6.07 -10.14 2.50
CA PHE A 101 -5.64 -8.81 2.94
C PHE A 101 -5.07 -8.02 1.77
N VAL A 102 -5.40 -6.75 1.68
CA VAL A 102 -4.89 -5.86 0.61
C VAL A 102 -3.99 -4.77 1.19
N GLU A 103 -2.99 -4.33 0.41
CA GLU A 103 -2.15 -3.15 0.69
C GLU A 103 -2.96 -1.85 0.57
N LEU A 104 -3.93 -1.72 1.46
CA LEU A 104 -4.80 -0.58 1.61
C LEU A 104 -4.97 -0.32 3.10
N CYS A 105 -5.18 0.93 3.47
CA CYS A 105 -5.51 1.32 4.84
C CYS A 105 -6.98 1.72 4.92
N ARG A 106 -7.57 1.66 6.12
CA ARG A 106 -9.00 1.92 6.32
C ARG A 106 -9.46 3.29 5.82
N SER A 107 -8.62 4.32 5.97
CA SER A 107 -8.89 5.68 5.46
C SER A 107 -8.99 5.78 3.93
N ARG A 108 -8.55 4.75 3.20
CA ARG A 108 -8.62 4.70 1.72
C ARG A 108 -9.60 3.64 1.21
N ILE A 109 -10.53 3.19 2.05
CA ILE A 109 -11.48 2.13 1.71
C ILE A 109 -12.35 2.46 0.48
N GLY A 110 -12.58 3.74 0.20
CA GLY A 110 -13.28 4.22 -0.98
C GLY A 110 -12.74 3.65 -2.30
N ILE A 111 -11.44 3.31 -2.39
CA ILE A 111 -10.80 2.70 -3.57
C ILE A 111 -11.52 1.42 -4.04
N LEU A 112 -12.15 0.69 -3.12
CA LEU A 112 -12.84 -0.56 -3.42
C LEU A 112 -14.16 -0.36 -4.19
N ASN A 113 -14.74 0.85 -4.16
CA ASN A 113 -16.03 1.17 -4.77
C ASN A 113 -15.93 2.21 -5.90
N ILE A 114 -14.71 2.59 -6.30
CA ILE A 114 -14.49 3.57 -7.36
C ILE A 114 -15.01 3.05 -8.71
N ASN A 115 -15.71 3.92 -9.44
CA ASN A 115 -15.99 3.74 -10.86
C ASN A 115 -14.80 4.27 -11.69
N GLU A 116 -14.07 3.36 -12.34
CA GLU A 116 -12.86 3.66 -13.10
C GLU A 116 -13.11 4.71 -14.20
N LYS A 117 -14.26 4.67 -14.88
CA LYS A 117 -14.59 5.61 -15.96
C LYS A 117 -14.64 7.06 -15.47
N ILE A 118 -15.30 7.28 -14.33
CA ILE A 118 -15.45 8.59 -13.71
C ILE A 118 -14.09 9.16 -13.29
N VAL A 119 -13.16 8.29 -12.87
CA VAL A 119 -11.81 8.72 -12.45
C VAL A 119 -10.95 9.17 -13.62
N PHE A 120 -11.05 8.48 -14.77
CA PHE A 120 -10.36 8.90 -15.98
C PHE A 120 -10.86 10.26 -16.49
N GLU A 121 -12.16 10.52 -16.38
CA GLU A 121 -12.78 11.77 -16.85
C GLU A 121 -12.51 12.97 -15.91
N ASN A 122 -12.32 12.74 -14.61
CA ASN A 122 -12.21 13.80 -13.59
C ASN A 122 -10.78 14.09 -13.13
N THR A 123 -9.81 14.22 -14.04
CA THR A 123 -8.47 14.68 -13.65
C THR A 123 -8.47 16.18 -13.41
N LEU A 124 -8.37 16.58 -12.14
CA LEU A 124 -8.20 17.98 -11.76
C LEU A 124 -6.99 18.60 -12.46
N ASN A 125 -7.07 19.89 -12.74
CA ASN A 125 -5.92 20.61 -13.26
C ASN A 125 -4.81 20.70 -12.17
N PRO A 126 -3.52 20.78 -12.54
CA PRO A 126 -2.42 20.78 -11.57
C PRO A 126 -2.47 21.92 -10.54
N LEU A 127 -2.96 23.10 -10.94
CA LEU A 127 -3.01 24.27 -10.05
C LEU A 127 -4.08 24.11 -8.96
N GLU A 128 -5.23 23.56 -9.32
CA GLU A 128 -6.34 23.24 -8.43
C GLU A 128 -5.95 22.11 -7.47
N LEU A 129 -5.22 21.08 -7.95
CA LEU A 129 -4.64 20.05 -7.08
C LEU A 129 -3.72 20.65 -6.03
N ILE A 130 -2.80 21.53 -6.43
CA ILE A 130 -1.87 22.20 -5.52
C ILE A 130 -2.64 23.06 -4.51
N TYR A 131 -3.55 23.91 -4.98
CA TYR A 131 -4.33 24.80 -4.13
C TYR A 131 -5.14 24.02 -3.09
N ASN A 132 -5.89 23.00 -3.53
CA ASN A 132 -6.71 22.18 -2.65
C ASN A 132 -5.84 21.40 -1.64
N SER A 133 -4.72 20.83 -2.09
CA SER A 133 -3.79 20.10 -1.20
C SER A 133 -3.18 21.02 -0.14
N ILE A 134 -2.77 22.23 -0.52
CA ILE A 134 -2.23 23.23 0.43
C ILE A 134 -3.30 23.68 1.41
N LYS A 135 -4.52 23.93 0.94
CA LYS A 135 -5.64 24.37 1.78
C LYS A 135 -6.02 23.32 2.82
N GLN A 136 -5.99 22.04 2.46
CA GLN A 136 -6.37 20.94 3.35
C GLN A 136 -5.23 20.51 4.28
N GLU A 137 -4.00 20.43 3.76
CA GLU A 137 -2.89 19.77 4.45
C GLU A 137 -1.79 20.73 4.93
N GLY A 138 -1.90 22.02 4.61
CA GLY A 138 -0.88 23.03 4.84
C GLY A 138 0.19 23.06 3.74
N LEU A 139 1.01 24.12 3.69
CA LEU A 139 1.91 24.39 2.56
C LEU A 139 2.87 23.24 2.23
N THR A 140 3.64 22.78 3.23
CA THR A 140 4.71 21.80 2.97
C THR A 140 4.17 20.43 2.63
N ARG A 141 3.15 19.96 3.36
CA ARG A 141 2.51 18.66 3.14
C ARG A 141 1.69 18.69 1.86
N GLY A 142 0.88 19.72 1.67
CA GLY A 142 0.08 19.91 0.47
C GLY A 142 0.91 19.90 -0.82
N LEU A 143 2.09 20.51 -0.83
CA LEU A 143 2.99 20.44 -1.99
C LEU A 143 3.51 19.03 -2.28
N VAL A 144 3.95 18.29 -1.24
CA VAL A 144 4.43 16.91 -1.41
C VAL A 144 3.28 16.00 -1.87
N SER A 145 2.10 16.11 -1.24
CA SER A 145 0.90 15.36 -1.62
C SER A 145 0.49 15.67 -3.06
N ALA A 146 0.49 16.95 -3.46
CA ALA A 146 0.19 17.34 -4.84
C ALA A 146 1.17 16.70 -5.84
N ILE A 147 2.48 16.71 -5.56
CA ILE A 147 3.47 16.04 -6.44
C ILE A 147 3.18 14.54 -6.57
N LEU A 148 2.88 13.85 -5.47
CA LEU A 148 2.59 12.41 -5.48
C LEU A 148 1.28 12.07 -6.21
N ILE A 149 0.24 12.89 -6.03
CA ILE A 149 -1.04 12.75 -6.73
C ILE A 149 -0.84 13.00 -8.23
N SER A 150 -0.12 14.06 -8.60
CA SER A 150 0.22 14.36 -9.99
C SER A 150 0.98 13.20 -10.65
N TYR A 151 1.99 12.64 -9.97
CA TYR A 151 2.71 11.48 -10.49
C TYR A 151 1.80 10.26 -10.67
N SER A 152 0.91 10.00 -9.73
CA SER A 152 -0.07 8.90 -9.81
C SER A 152 -1.06 9.09 -10.96
N ASN A 153 -1.51 10.32 -11.20
CA ASN A 153 -2.41 10.66 -12.31
C ASN A 153 -1.73 10.47 -13.67
N GLU A 154 -0.45 10.84 -13.80
CA GLU A 154 0.32 10.62 -15.02
C GLU A 154 0.49 9.12 -15.30
N LEU A 155 0.85 8.32 -14.29
CA LEU A 155 0.94 6.86 -14.44
C LEU A 155 -0.41 6.24 -14.84
N MET A 156 -1.51 6.70 -14.25
CA MET A 156 -2.86 6.24 -14.58
C MET A 156 -3.22 6.53 -16.05
N LYS A 157 -3.00 7.77 -16.52
CA LYS A 157 -3.27 8.16 -17.92
C LYS A 157 -2.46 7.33 -18.90
N LYS A 158 -1.17 7.14 -18.62
CA LYS A 158 -0.24 6.42 -19.50
C LYS A 158 -0.50 4.91 -19.54
N SER A 159 -0.85 4.31 -18.41
CA SER A 159 -1.17 2.87 -18.34
C SER A 159 -2.59 2.51 -18.75
N ASN A 160 -3.47 3.50 -18.94
CA ASN A 160 -4.91 3.32 -19.13
C ASN A 160 -5.55 2.39 -18.08
N CYS A 161 -4.98 2.36 -16.86
CA CYS A 161 -5.44 1.54 -15.75
C CYS A 161 -5.67 2.41 -14.50
N CYS A 162 -6.84 2.29 -13.87
CA CYS A 162 -7.06 2.95 -12.59
C CYS A 162 -6.37 2.17 -11.45
N PRO A 163 -5.70 2.85 -10.51
CA PRO A 163 -5.09 2.20 -9.37
C PRO A 163 -6.14 1.48 -8.50
N GLY A 164 -5.71 0.41 -7.82
CA GLY A 164 -6.55 -0.36 -6.92
C GLY A 164 -7.48 -1.37 -7.59
N GLY A 165 -7.31 -1.61 -8.90
CA GLY A 165 -8.12 -2.57 -9.65
C GLY A 165 -7.97 -4.00 -9.12
N GLU A 166 -6.74 -4.37 -8.81
CA GLU A 166 -6.38 -5.59 -8.11
C GLU A 166 -7.07 -5.72 -6.74
N PHE A 167 -7.19 -4.62 -5.98
CA PHE A 167 -7.88 -4.63 -4.68
C PHE A 167 -9.40 -4.78 -4.85
N ARG A 168 -9.99 -4.13 -5.86
CA ARG A 168 -11.41 -4.33 -6.22
C ARG A 168 -11.69 -5.78 -6.59
N ILE A 169 -10.81 -6.41 -7.38
CA ILE A 169 -10.92 -7.83 -7.69
C ILE A 169 -10.79 -8.69 -6.42
N ALA A 170 -9.78 -8.44 -5.58
CA ALA A 170 -9.61 -9.16 -4.33
C ALA A 170 -10.85 -9.07 -3.43
N PHE A 171 -11.43 -7.88 -3.31
CA PHE A 171 -12.66 -7.64 -2.54
C PHE A 171 -13.85 -8.40 -3.14
N ASN A 172 -14.04 -8.34 -4.46
CA ASN A 172 -15.15 -9.04 -5.13
C ASN A 172 -15.03 -10.56 -5.09
N GLU A 173 -13.82 -11.11 -5.22
CA GLU A 173 -13.57 -12.55 -5.06
C GLU A 173 -13.76 -12.98 -3.61
N SER A 174 -13.40 -12.14 -2.62
CA SER A 174 -13.60 -12.46 -1.20
C SER A 174 -15.07 -12.72 -0.85
N LYS A 175 -16.00 -11.96 -1.45
CA LYS A 175 -17.46 -12.10 -1.26
C LYS A 175 -18.02 -13.42 -1.80
N LYS A 176 -17.21 -14.23 -2.49
CA LYS A 176 -17.62 -15.55 -2.99
C LYS A 176 -17.22 -16.67 -2.04
N ILE A 177 -16.38 -16.40 -1.04
CA ILE A 177 -15.79 -17.42 -0.17
C ILE A 177 -16.43 -17.35 1.21
N LYS A 178 -17.16 -18.41 1.59
CA LYS A 178 -17.73 -18.52 2.94
C LYS A 178 -16.63 -18.67 3.99
N ASN A 179 -16.80 -18.02 5.14
CA ASN A 179 -15.86 -18.05 6.27
C ASN A 179 -14.44 -17.58 5.96
N SER A 180 -14.28 -16.76 4.91
CA SER A 180 -13.03 -16.01 4.68
C SER A 180 -13.16 -14.63 5.31
N ILE A 181 -12.06 -14.03 5.75
CA ILE A 181 -12.01 -12.66 6.26
C ILE A 181 -11.38 -11.77 5.18
N PHE A 182 -12.01 -10.63 4.87
CA PHE A 182 -11.37 -9.60 4.06
C PHE A 182 -10.81 -8.52 4.98
N GLY A 183 -9.63 -7.97 4.66
CA GLY A 183 -9.02 -6.96 5.51
C GLY A 183 -7.92 -6.14 4.85
N PHE A 184 -7.31 -5.31 5.67
CA PHE A 184 -6.32 -4.30 5.31
C PHE A 184 -5.02 -4.61 6.02
N CYS A 185 -3.88 -4.56 5.31
CA CYS A 185 -2.57 -4.78 5.93
C CYS A 185 -1.65 -3.56 5.91
N ASP A 186 -2.04 -2.45 5.28
CA ASP A 186 -1.16 -1.29 5.12
C ASP A 186 -1.37 -0.22 6.20
N ARG A 187 -0.32 0.57 6.44
CA ARG A 187 -0.32 1.70 7.36
C ARG A 187 -1.22 2.83 6.83
N ASN A 188 -1.80 3.62 7.75
CA ASN A 188 -2.51 4.82 7.35
C ASN A 188 -1.60 5.73 6.48
N ILE A 189 -2.09 6.05 5.29
CA ILE A 189 -1.36 6.87 4.33
C ILE A 189 -1.03 8.26 4.88
N GLU A 190 -1.90 8.81 5.72
CA GLU A 190 -1.67 10.12 6.33
C GLU A 190 -0.45 10.11 7.25
N ILE A 191 -0.29 9.06 8.07
CA ILE A 191 0.89 8.88 8.92
C ILE A 191 2.13 8.76 8.03
N THR A 192 2.04 8.00 6.94
CA THR A 192 3.14 7.83 5.98
C THR A 192 3.55 9.18 5.35
N LEU A 193 2.58 9.96 4.87
CA LEU A 193 2.83 11.27 4.26
C LEU A 193 3.37 12.28 5.28
N ASN A 194 2.84 12.28 6.51
CA ASN A 194 3.35 13.11 7.59
C ASN A 194 4.80 12.76 7.93
N ARG A 195 5.13 11.48 8.08
CA ARG A 195 6.51 11.01 8.30
C ARG A 195 7.41 11.38 7.13
N LEU A 196 6.93 11.24 5.90
CA LEU A 196 7.69 11.61 4.71
C LEU A 196 8.02 13.11 4.72
N CYS A 197 7.02 13.97 4.92
CA CYS A 197 7.19 15.41 4.91
C CYS A 197 8.10 15.92 6.04
N THR A 198 8.03 15.29 7.22
CA THR A 198 8.83 15.67 8.40
C THR A 198 10.28 15.19 8.30
N ASN A 199 10.55 14.07 7.65
CA ASN A 199 11.89 13.50 7.57
C ASN A 199 12.66 13.88 6.30
N LEU A 200 11.97 14.27 5.21
CA LEU A 200 12.65 14.78 4.02
C LEU A 200 13.32 16.12 4.31
N THR A 201 14.60 16.21 3.96
CA THR A 201 15.36 17.45 3.97
C THR A 201 14.84 18.42 2.90
N PHE A 202 15.13 19.72 3.07
CA PHE A 202 14.77 20.72 2.06
C PHE A 202 15.38 20.41 0.68
N ILE A 203 16.60 19.89 0.64
CA ILE A 203 17.29 19.50 -0.60
C ILE A 203 16.56 18.32 -1.27
N GLU A 204 16.14 17.31 -0.51
CA GLU A 204 15.36 16.19 -1.06
C GLU A 204 14.00 16.66 -1.59
N LYS A 205 13.33 17.58 -0.90
CA LYS A 205 12.06 18.18 -1.37
C LYS A 205 12.27 18.93 -2.69
N LEU A 206 13.33 19.73 -2.81
CA LEU A 206 13.65 20.44 -4.05
C LEU A 206 14.01 19.49 -5.19
N ARG A 207 14.71 18.39 -4.90
CA ARG A 207 15.02 17.33 -5.88
C ARG A 207 13.77 16.61 -6.36
N LEU A 208 12.81 16.31 -5.47
CA LEU A 208 11.53 15.72 -5.87
C LEU A 208 10.77 16.64 -6.83
N LEU A 209 10.70 17.95 -6.50
CA LEU A 209 10.07 18.93 -7.39
C LEU A 209 10.78 19.01 -8.75
N LYS A 210 12.11 19.09 -8.76
CA LYS A 210 12.90 19.10 -10.00
C LYS A 210 12.64 17.86 -10.85
N ASN A 211 12.61 16.68 -10.24
CA ASN A 211 12.38 15.42 -10.96
C ASN A 211 10.96 15.33 -11.51
N TYR A 212 9.97 15.81 -10.78
CA TYR A 212 8.59 15.92 -11.29
C TYR A 212 8.52 16.83 -12.52
N LEU A 213 9.15 18.02 -12.46
CA LEU A 213 9.21 18.93 -13.61
C LEU A 213 9.90 18.30 -14.81
N LEU A 214 11.02 17.61 -14.60
CA LEU A 214 11.74 16.90 -15.66
C LEU A 214 10.94 15.74 -16.26
N PHE A 215 10.19 15.00 -15.44
CA PHE A 215 9.33 13.90 -15.91
C PHE A 215 8.22 14.41 -16.82
N ASN A 216 7.68 15.61 -16.56
CA ASN A 216 6.69 16.23 -17.43
C ASN A 216 7.28 16.83 -18.73
N ILE A 217 8.61 16.99 -18.81
CA ILE A 217 9.30 17.61 -19.96
C ILE A 217 9.94 16.56 -20.88
N ASN A 218 10.47 15.46 -20.32
CA ASN A 218 11.26 14.47 -21.07
C ASN A 218 10.51 13.14 -21.27
N ASN A 219 10.01 12.91 -22.48
CA ASN A 219 9.29 11.69 -22.87
C ASN A 219 10.20 10.43 -23.03
N ASP A 220 11.52 10.60 -23.16
CA ASP A 220 12.45 9.47 -23.43
C ASP A 220 12.66 8.55 -22.21
N MET A 221 12.57 9.08 -20.99
CA MET A 221 12.62 8.28 -19.76
C MET A 221 11.35 7.45 -19.58
N GLU A 222 10.26 7.89 -20.21
CA GLU A 222 8.94 7.27 -20.15
C GLU A 222 8.85 6.04 -21.08
N GLU A 223 9.41 6.10 -22.28
CA GLU A 223 9.37 4.98 -23.23
C GLU A 223 10.10 3.74 -22.68
N LYS A 224 11.23 3.95 -21.98
CA LYS A 224 11.98 2.87 -21.32
C LYS A 224 11.27 2.22 -20.13
N LEU A 225 10.32 2.92 -19.49
CA LEU A 225 9.59 2.40 -18.33
C LEU A 225 8.43 1.49 -18.69
N PHE A 226 7.82 1.74 -19.84
CA PHE A 226 6.63 1.04 -20.32
C PHE A 226 6.93 0.07 -21.47
N ASP A 227 8.21 -0.16 -21.80
CA ASP A 227 8.58 -1.13 -22.84
C ASP A 227 8.21 -2.57 -22.41
N ASN A 228 7.47 -3.25 -23.29
CA ASN A 228 6.54 -4.33 -22.97
C ASN A 228 7.18 -5.72 -22.73
N SER A 229 8.51 -5.84 -22.71
CA SER A 229 9.16 -7.15 -22.70
C SER A 229 9.51 -7.70 -21.31
N SER A 230 9.44 -6.89 -20.23
CA SER A 230 9.60 -7.38 -18.85
C SER A 230 9.09 -6.39 -17.78
N LEU A 231 7.82 -5.98 -17.86
CA LEU A 231 7.22 -4.89 -17.06
C LEU A 231 7.53 -4.91 -15.55
N TYR A 232 7.55 -6.08 -14.88
CA TYR A 232 7.92 -6.17 -13.46
C TYR A 232 9.42 -5.91 -13.20
N HIS A 233 10.30 -6.34 -14.11
CA HIS A 233 11.75 -6.07 -14.03
C HIS A 233 12.06 -4.61 -14.35
N ASN A 234 11.43 -4.04 -15.38
CA ASN A 234 11.58 -2.62 -15.72
C ASN A 234 11.10 -1.70 -14.58
N LEU A 235 9.97 -2.03 -13.94
CA LEU A 235 9.50 -1.34 -12.73
C LEU A 235 10.51 -1.48 -11.59
N SER A 236 11.04 -2.67 -11.36
CA SER A 236 12.03 -2.93 -10.30
C SER A 236 13.31 -2.12 -10.52
N ASP A 237 13.84 -2.09 -11.74
CA ASP A 237 15.10 -1.40 -12.05
C ASP A 237 14.94 0.12 -11.94
N PHE A 238 13.85 0.68 -12.45
CA PHE A 238 13.53 2.09 -12.25
C PHE A 238 13.34 2.46 -10.78
N THR A 239 12.58 1.63 -10.08
CA THR A 239 12.32 1.78 -8.65
C THR A 239 13.64 1.75 -7.87
N SER A 240 14.58 0.88 -8.25
CA SER A 240 15.91 0.80 -7.65
C SER A 240 16.75 2.08 -7.86
N LEU A 241 16.67 2.69 -9.05
CA LEU A 241 17.37 3.94 -9.37
C LEU A 241 16.77 5.12 -8.59
N LEU A 242 15.45 5.20 -8.48
CA LEU A 242 14.78 6.20 -7.65
C LEU A 242 15.17 6.05 -6.18
N TRP A 243 15.17 4.83 -5.66
CA TRP A 243 15.52 4.52 -4.28
C TRP A 243 16.95 4.87 -3.90
N LYS A 244 17.89 4.71 -4.84
CA LYS A 244 19.27 5.15 -4.63
C LYS A 244 19.38 6.67 -4.48
N ASN A 245 18.55 7.42 -5.21
CA ASN A 245 18.56 8.89 -5.19
C ASN A 245 17.76 9.48 -4.02
N PHE A 246 16.80 8.72 -3.47
CA PHE A 246 15.91 9.15 -2.39
C PHE A 246 15.84 8.09 -1.26
N PRO A 247 16.93 7.87 -0.50
CA PRO A 247 16.97 6.85 0.53
C PRO A 247 15.97 7.09 1.67
N THR A 248 15.76 8.35 2.06
CA THR A 248 14.75 8.73 3.07
C THR A 248 13.34 8.42 2.58
N PHE A 249 13.07 8.70 1.30
CA PHE A 249 11.78 8.41 0.67
C PHE A 249 11.54 6.90 0.64
N LYS A 250 12.51 6.11 0.16
CA LYS A 250 12.45 4.63 0.16
C LYS A 250 12.17 4.09 1.56
N LYS A 251 12.92 4.59 2.56
CA LYS A 251 12.77 4.13 3.95
C LYS A 251 11.32 4.27 4.41
N ILE A 252 10.68 5.41 4.15
CA ILE A 252 9.35 5.73 4.69
C ILE A 252 8.22 5.13 3.84
N MET A 253 8.35 5.19 2.51
CA MET A 253 7.32 4.73 1.57
C MET A 253 7.35 3.23 1.33
N VAL A 254 8.48 2.57 1.61
CA VAL A 254 8.68 1.14 1.38
C VAL A 254 9.08 0.44 2.67
N ASP A 255 10.29 0.67 3.20
CA ASP A 255 10.84 -0.18 4.26
C ASP A 255 9.99 -0.19 5.56
N GLU A 256 9.52 0.98 6.01
CA GLU A 256 8.63 1.08 7.19
C GLU A 256 7.26 0.43 6.94
N ARG A 257 6.73 0.54 5.71
CA ARG A 257 5.45 -0.07 5.34
C ARG A 257 5.59 -1.59 5.23
N ASP A 258 6.72 -2.09 4.76
CA ASP A 258 7.02 -3.52 4.73
C ASP A 258 7.08 -4.11 6.14
N GLN A 259 7.70 -3.41 7.08
CA GLN A 259 7.73 -3.80 8.49
C GLN A 259 6.31 -3.85 9.06
N TYR A 260 5.52 -2.80 8.82
CA TYR A 260 4.13 -2.74 9.26
C TYR A 260 3.30 -3.89 8.68
N MET A 261 3.32 -4.07 7.36
CA MET A 261 2.57 -5.13 6.67
C MET A 261 2.99 -6.52 7.13
N ALA A 262 4.30 -6.77 7.29
CA ALA A 262 4.79 -8.06 7.78
C ALA A 262 4.24 -8.39 9.18
N THR A 263 4.23 -7.41 10.09
CA THR A 263 3.68 -7.57 11.44
C THR A 263 2.17 -7.79 11.41
N ILE A 264 1.42 -6.97 10.67
CA ILE A 264 -0.05 -7.11 10.59
C ILE A 264 -0.43 -8.47 9.97
N LEU A 265 0.26 -8.91 8.91
CA LEU A 265 -0.02 -10.22 8.30
C LEU A 265 0.23 -11.38 9.27
N LEU A 266 1.28 -11.31 10.09
CA LEU A 266 1.55 -12.32 11.13
C LEU A 266 0.47 -12.29 12.23
N GLN A 267 0.08 -11.10 12.70
CA GLN A 267 -1.01 -10.95 13.67
C GLN A 267 -2.32 -11.55 13.14
N LYS A 268 -2.68 -11.25 11.88
CA LYS A 268 -3.88 -11.80 11.25
C LYS A 268 -3.81 -13.30 11.04
N TYR A 269 -2.64 -13.82 10.71
CA TYR A 269 -2.43 -15.27 10.68
C TYR A 269 -2.66 -15.91 12.05
N ASN A 270 -2.08 -15.34 13.11
CA ASN A 270 -2.23 -15.85 14.47
C ASN A 270 -3.71 -15.79 14.93
N GLU A 271 -4.41 -14.68 14.69
CA GLU A 271 -5.84 -14.53 15.02
C GLU A 271 -6.69 -15.63 14.37
N ILE A 272 -6.53 -15.85 13.06
CA ILE A 272 -7.28 -16.87 12.31
C ILE A 272 -6.92 -18.29 12.79
N PHE A 273 -5.64 -18.53 13.09
CA PHE A 273 -5.19 -19.80 13.65
C PHE A 273 -5.84 -20.06 15.01
N GLU A 274 -5.82 -19.09 15.92
CA GLU A 274 -6.39 -19.20 17.26
C GLU A 274 -7.89 -19.53 17.22
N GLU A 275 -8.65 -18.86 16.36
CA GLU A 275 -10.08 -19.11 16.20
C GLU A 275 -10.34 -20.55 15.72
N LYS A 276 -9.65 -20.97 14.66
CA LYS A 276 -9.80 -22.33 14.13
C LYS A 276 -9.36 -23.40 15.11
N ALA A 277 -8.28 -23.13 15.87
CA ALA A 277 -7.79 -24.03 16.90
C ALA A 277 -8.82 -24.23 18.02
N LYS A 278 -9.43 -23.14 18.52
CA LYS A 278 -10.53 -23.20 19.52
C LYS A 278 -11.70 -24.04 19.00
N ILE A 279 -12.17 -23.76 17.78
CA ILE A 279 -13.29 -24.51 17.16
C ILE A 279 -12.94 -26.00 16.99
N ALA A 280 -11.70 -26.33 16.63
CA ALA A 280 -11.26 -27.71 16.45
C ALA A 280 -11.21 -28.47 17.77
N LEU A 281 -10.75 -27.83 18.84
CA LEU A 281 -10.72 -28.38 20.20
C LEU A 281 -12.13 -28.60 20.74
N ASP A 282 -13.00 -27.58 20.66
CA ASP A 282 -14.38 -27.64 21.16
C ASP A 282 -15.18 -28.75 20.46
N LYS A 283 -15.01 -28.89 19.14
CA LYS A 283 -15.70 -29.89 18.32
C LYS A 283 -14.96 -31.23 18.23
N LYS A 284 -13.83 -31.39 18.93
CA LYS A 284 -12.96 -32.58 18.91
C LYS A 284 -12.67 -33.10 17.49
N LYS A 285 -12.38 -32.19 16.56
CA LYS A 285 -12.14 -32.51 15.14
C LYS A 285 -10.76 -32.07 14.66
N ASN A 286 -10.28 -32.68 13.58
CA ASN A 286 -9.09 -32.19 12.91
C ASN A 286 -9.31 -30.79 12.34
N MET A 287 -8.28 -29.94 12.45
CA MET A 287 -8.23 -28.62 11.86
C MET A 287 -7.69 -28.68 10.43
N GLU A 288 -8.04 -27.70 9.61
CA GLU A 288 -7.38 -27.45 8.32
C GLU A 288 -6.30 -26.38 8.48
N VAL A 289 -5.21 -26.50 7.71
CA VAL A 289 -4.13 -25.51 7.70
C VAL A 289 -4.66 -24.12 7.34
N VAL A 290 -4.15 -23.09 8.03
CA VAL A 290 -4.49 -21.70 7.74
C VAL A 290 -3.83 -21.25 6.45
N LYS A 291 -4.60 -20.64 5.56
CA LYS A 291 -4.10 -20.03 4.32
C LYS A 291 -4.56 -18.59 4.23
N ILE A 292 -3.62 -17.67 4.11
CA ILE A 292 -3.91 -16.26 3.85
C ILE A 292 -3.36 -15.87 2.48
N VAL A 293 -4.08 -15.00 1.78
CA VAL A 293 -3.61 -14.32 0.58
C VAL A 293 -3.46 -12.83 0.91
N ALA A 294 -2.29 -12.26 0.59
CA ALA A 294 -2.05 -10.82 0.70
C ALA A 294 -1.79 -10.24 -0.69
N VAL A 295 -2.57 -9.24 -1.11
CA VAL A 295 -2.39 -8.53 -2.38
C VAL A 295 -1.62 -7.25 -2.10
N VAL A 296 -0.37 -7.21 -2.55
CA VAL A 296 0.59 -6.13 -2.26
C VAL A 296 1.30 -5.69 -3.53
N GLY A 297 1.78 -4.45 -3.58
CA GLY A 297 2.63 -3.97 -4.65
C GLY A 297 3.87 -4.85 -4.80
N TYR A 298 4.29 -5.11 -6.04
CA TYR A 298 5.44 -5.98 -6.32
C TYR A 298 6.71 -5.54 -5.57
N GLY A 299 6.92 -4.23 -5.40
CA GLY A 299 8.04 -3.65 -4.66
C GLY A 299 8.10 -4.00 -3.17
N HIS A 300 6.98 -4.45 -2.58
CA HIS A 300 6.87 -4.77 -1.16
C HIS A 300 7.15 -6.26 -0.86
N ILE A 301 7.09 -7.16 -1.85
CA ILE A 301 7.26 -8.61 -1.63
C ILE A 301 8.55 -8.94 -0.87
N PHE A 302 9.68 -8.42 -1.35
CA PHE A 302 10.98 -8.78 -0.78
C PHE A 302 11.17 -8.18 0.61
N GLY A 303 10.67 -6.97 0.84
CA GLY A 303 10.71 -6.33 2.15
C GLY A 303 9.84 -7.05 3.17
N ILE A 304 8.59 -7.38 2.81
CA ILE A 304 7.71 -8.18 3.67
C ILE A 304 8.39 -9.51 4.00
N LYS A 305 8.90 -10.25 3.01
CA LYS A 305 9.64 -11.51 3.26
C LYS A 305 10.82 -11.33 4.22
N LYS A 306 11.60 -10.27 4.03
CA LYS A 306 12.78 -9.96 4.86
C LYS A 306 12.41 -9.65 6.32
N TYR A 307 11.27 -9.01 6.53
CA TYR A 307 10.82 -8.55 7.84
C TYR A 307 9.85 -9.50 8.54
N PHE A 308 9.28 -10.46 7.82
CA PHE A 308 8.33 -11.43 8.36
C PHE A 308 8.91 -12.23 9.53
N GLY A 309 8.10 -12.40 10.59
CA GLY A 309 8.50 -13.11 11.81
C GLY A 309 9.40 -12.32 12.77
N LYS A 310 9.69 -11.04 12.48
CA LYS A 310 10.44 -10.16 13.38
C LYS A 310 9.51 -9.21 14.12
N GLU A 311 9.89 -8.83 15.33
CA GLU A 311 9.15 -7.88 16.15
C GLU A 311 9.46 -6.43 15.71
N TYR A 312 8.41 -5.66 15.47
CA TYR A 312 8.49 -4.22 15.22
C TYR A 312 7.48 -3.49 16.08
N ASP A 313 7.89 -2.33 16.58
CA ASP A 313 7.01 -1.43 17.32
C ASP A 313 6.02 -0.75 16.35
N ILE A 314 4.79 -1.27 16.33
CA ILE A 314 3.71 -0.76 15.50
C ILE A 314 3.27 0.63 15.95
N ASP A 315 3.33 0.93 17.25
CA ASP A 315 2.99 2.25 17.77
C ASP A 315 4.02 3.28 17.28
N ASN A 316 5.30 2.92 17.27
CA ASN A 316 6.33 3.76 16.66
C ASN A 316 6.10 3.97 15.16
N LEU A 317 5.76 2.90 14.42
CA LEU A 317 5.49 2.98 12.99
C LEU A 317 4.23 3.82 12.68
N ASN A 318 3.28 3.86 13.61
CA ASN A 318 2.07 4.69 13.57
C ASN A 318 2.26 6.09 14.17
N SER A 319 3.39 6.37 14.83
CA SER A 319 3.67 7.68 15.37
C SER A 319 4.21 8.64 14.29
N ILE A 320 3.90 9.93 14.41
CA ILE A 320 4.57 10.99 13.67
C ILE A 320 5.81 11.35 14.48
N TYR A 321 6.90 10.60 14.32
CA TYR A 321 8.16 10.95 15.00
C TYR A 321 8.66 12.30 14.48
N ILE A 322 8.58 13.33 15.33
CA ILE A 322 9.21 14.62 15.08
C ILE A 322 10.68 14.45 15.42
N LYS A 323 11.55 14.36 14.40
CA LYS A 323 12.99 14.54 14.62
C LYS A 323 13.16 15.92 15.26
N ASN A 324 13.62 15.95 16.50
CA ASN A 324 13.74 17.16 17.30
C ASN A 324 14.91 18.02 16.78
N ASN A 325 14.75 18.61 15.60
CA ASN A 325 15.74 19.51 15.02
C ASN A 325 15.55 20.89 15.65
N LYS A 326 16.26 21.15 16.76
CA LYS A 326 16.44 22.51 17.31
C LYS A 326 17.04 23.50 16.29
N THR A 327 17.51 23.02 15.14
CA THR A 327 18.22 23.76 14.08
C THR A 327 17.36 24.28 12.92
N THR A 328 16.05 23.98 12.85
CA THR A 328 15.22 24.41 11.70
C THR A 328 14.58 25.80 11.85
N LYS A 329 14.46 26.33 13.08
CA LYS A 329 13.87 27.67 13.29
C LYS A 329 14.72 28.79 12.68
N SER A 330 16.05 28.74 12.84
CA SER A 330 16.96 29.76 12.28
C SER A 330 17.01 29.72 10.75
N LEU A 331 16.96 28.53 10.14
CA LEU A 331 16.94 28.38 8.69
C LEU A 331 15.62 28.88 8.09
N HIS A 332 14.48 28.60 8.74
CA HIS A 332 13.18 29.12 8.31
C HIS A 332 13.13 30.65 8.36
N ILE A 333 13.68 31.25 9.42
CA ILE A 333 13.78 32.71 9.55
C ILE A 333 14.69 33.28 8.45
N ALA A 334 15.84 32.65 8.18
CA ALA A 334 16.75 33.09 7.13
C ALA A 334 16.14 33.04 5.72
N ILE A 335 15.40 31.97 5.39
CA ILE A 335 14.69 31.86 4.10
C ILE A 335 13.61 32.93 3.99
N LEU A 336 12.83 33.17 5.05
CA LEU A 336 11.80 34.20 5.06
C LEU A 336 12.39 35.60 4.85
N ILE A 337 13.50 35.90 5.54
CA ILE A 337 14.25 37.17 5.36
C ILE A 337 14.75 37.29 3.91
N SER A 338 15.26 36.21 3.32
CA SER A 338 15.75 36.23 1.94
C SER A 338 14.63 36.45 0.92
N ILE A 339 13.44 35.87 1.13
CA ILE A 339 12.28 36.08 0.25
C ILE A 339 11.78 37.53 0.37
N ILE A 340 11.65 38.05 1.59
CA ILE A 340 11.23 39.43 1.84
C ILE A 340 12.24 40.41 1.23
N GLY A 341 13.55 40.16 1.42
CA GLY A 341 14.61 40.96 0.81
C GLY A 341 14.56 40.95 -0.72
N GLY A 342 14.31 39.79 -1.34
CA GLY A 342 14.13 39.65 -2.78
C GLY A 342 12.93 40.45 -3.32
N VAL A 343 11.78 40.38 -2.63
CA VAL A 343 10.57 41.14 -3.00
C VAL A 343 10.82 42.64 -2.89
N ILE A 344 11.43 43.11 -1.80
CA ILE A 344 11.74 44.54 -1.62
C ILE A 344 12.71 45.03 -2.69
N LEU A 345 13.77 44.28 -3.01
CA LEU A 345 14.74 44.64 -4.05
C LEU A 345 14.09 44.68 -5.44
N SER A 346 13.25 43.70 -5.76
CA SER A 346 12.51 43.69 -7.03
C SER A 346 11.53 44.86 -7.13
N GLY A 347 10.81 45.19 -6.05
CA GLY A 347 9.91 46.35 -5.99
C GLY A 347 10.65 47.67 -6.14
N TYR A 348 11.78 47.83 -5.46
CA TYR A 348 12.65 49.01 -5.59
C TYR A 348 13.18 49.18 -7.02
N TYR A 349 13.59 48.08 -7.67
CA TYR A 349 14.10 48.12 -9.04
C TYR A 349 13.01 48.44 -10.07
N ILE A 350 11.77 47.98 -9.84
CA ILE A 350 10.63 48.27 -10.73
C ILE A 350 10.12 49.70 -10.54
N LEU A 351 10.19 50.27 -9.33
CA LEU A 351 9.73 51.63 -9.04
C LEU A 351 10.74 52.72 -9.43
N ASN A 352 12.03 52.39 -9.52
CA ASN A 352 13.09 53.33 -9.93
C ASN A 352 13.52 53.17 -11.40
N LYS A 353 12.70 52.50 -12.20
CA LYS A 353 12.84 52.38 -13.65
C LYS A 353 11.62 53.02 -14.30
#